data_AF-A0A1B6CUH6-F1
#
_entry.id   AF-A0A1B6CUH6-F1
#
_cell.length_a   1.000
_cell.length_b   1.000
_cell.length_c   1.000
_cell.angle_alpha   90.00
_cell.angle_beta   90.00
_cell.angle_gamma   90.00
#
_symmetry.space_group_name_H-M   'P 1'
#
loop_
_entity.id
_entity.type
_entity.pdbx_description
1 polymer ?
#
loop_
_entity_poly.entity_id
_entity_poly.type
_entity_poly.pdbx_seq_one_letter_code
_entity_poly.pdbx_strand_id
1 'polypeptide(L)'
;VEFHRRLKVYHAWKAKNKRRTTMDENERAPKSIMDAASKTPRVSTKPTVTDNEQRFFRIPFIRPNGLVNGNANDSLGDPNNKRGWWYAHFDGQYVARQMELHPDKPAILLIAGMDDMQMCELSLDETGLTRKRGAEILEHEFAREWDRHGGKPYTRNADRIK
;
A
#
# COMPACT_ATOMS: atom_id res chain seq x y z
N VAL A 1 -9.15 2.98 14.72
CA VAL A 1 -9.38 1.51 14.66
C VAL A 1 -10.72 1.13 14.03
N GLU A 2 -11.87 1.59 14.54
CA GLU A 2 -13.20 1.17 14.04
C GLU A 2 -13.46 1.51 12.56
N PHE A 3 -12.97 2.66 12.08
CA PHE A 3 -13.06 3.03 10.66
C PHE A 3 -12.46 1.95 9.74
N HIS A 4 -11.20 1.57 9.97
CA HIS A 4 -10.51 0.55 9.17
C HIS A 4 -11.16 -0.83 9.27
N ARG A 5 -11.71 -1.17 10.44
CA ARG A 5 -12.50 -2.39 10.61
C ARG A 5 -13.74 -2.38 9.71
N ARG A 6 -14.50 -1.28 9.68
CA ARG A 6 -15.66 -1.14 8.80
C ARG A 6 -15.27 -1.13 7.32
N LEU A 7 -14.19 -0.44 6.97
CA LEU A 7 -13.66 -0.39 5.61
C LEU A 7 -13.31 -1.80 5.10
N LYS A 8 -12.59 -2.59 5.90
CA LYS A 8 -12.27 -3.99 5.58
C LYS A 8 -13.51 -4.86 5.39
N VAL A 9 -14.51 -4.72 6.25
CA VAL A 9 -15.80 -5.44 6.10
C VAL A 9 -16.52 -5.03 4.83
N TYR A 10 -16.58 -3.72 4.55
CA TYR A 10 -17.21 -3.18 3.34
C TYR A 10 -16.53 -3.71 2.08
N HIS A 11 -15.20 -3.71 2.02
CA HIS A 11 -14.47 -4.24 0.86
C HIS A 11 -14.63 -5.76 0.71
N ALA A 12 -14.58 -6.53 1.79
CA ALA A 12 -14.83 -7.97 1.75
C ALA A 12 -16.26 -8.28 1.26
N TRP A 13 -17.25 -7.51 1.73
CA TRP A 13 -18.63 -7.63 1.27
C TRP A 13 -18.76 -7.25 -0.21
N LYS A 14 -18.16 -6.15 -0.64
CA LYS A 14 -18.17 -5.67 -2.04
C LYS A 14 -17.55 -6.71 -2.98
N ALA A 15 -16.43 -7.33 -2.60
CA ALA A 15 -15.79 -8.38 -3.37
C ALA A 15 -16.68 -9.63 -3.52
N LYS A 16 -17.40 -10.03 -2.46
CA LYS A 16 -18.31 -11.18 -2.49
C LYS A 16 -19.60 -10.94 -3.29
N ASN A 17 -20.02 -9.68 -3.44
CA ASN A 17 -21.28 -9.31 -4.09
C ASN A 17 -21.09 -8.73 -5.50
N LYS A 18 -19.85 -8.59 -5.99
CA LYS A 18 -19.59 -8.18 -7.38
C LYS A 18 -20.02 -9.31 -8.32
N ARG A 19 -21.16 -9.14 -9.03
CA ARG A 19 -21.53 -10.00 -10.17
C ARG A 19 -20.37 -9.96 -11.16
N ARG A 20 -19.94 -11.12 -11.68
CA ARG A 20 -18.82 -11.30 -12.63
C ARG A 20 -18.81 -10.24 -13.74
N THR A 21 -18.17 -9.10 -13.49
CA THR A 21 -17.70 -8.16 -14.51
C THR A 21 -16.20 -8.00 -14.29
N THR A 22 -15.47 -8.34 -15.34
CA THR A 22 -14.03 -8.47 -15.42
C THR A 22 -13.34 -7.12 -15.22
N MET A 23 -12.60 -6.95 -14.13
CA MET A 23 -11.22 -6.43 -14.10
C MET A 23 -10.72 -6.23 -12.65
N ASP A 24 -9.63 -6.93 -12.34
CA ASP A 24 -8.36 -6.56 -11.66
C ASP A 24 -8.25 -5.38 -10.64
N GLU A 25 -9.35 -4.82 -10.13
CA GLU A 25 -9.33 -3.65 -9.20
C GLU A 25 -9.20 -4.01 -7.71
N ASN A 26 -9.08 -5.30 -7.37
CA ASN A 26 -9.11 -5.73 -5.97
C ASN A 26 -7.77 -5.58 -5.24
N GLU A 27 -6.67 -5.33 -5.96
CA GLU A 27 -5.31 -5.25 -5.43
C GLU A 27 -4.92 -3.80 -5.10
N ARG A 28 -5.48 -3.27 -4.00
CA ARG A 28 -5.20 -1.93 -3.44
C ARG A 28 -3.79 -1.78 -2.84
N ALA A 29 -3.07 -2.90 -2.76
CA ALA A 29 -1.67 -3.00 -2.38
C ALA A 29 -1.04 -4.14 -3.22
N PRO A 30 0.27 -4.10 -3.51
CA PRO A 30 0.96 -5.13 -4.28
C PRO A 30 0.71 -6.55 -3.77
N LYS A 31 0.62 -7.54 -4.67
CA LYS A 31 0.48 -8.98 -4.34
C LYS A 31 1.40 -9.44 -3.23
N SER A 32 2.66 -9.03 -3.26
CA SER A 32 3.64 -9.43 -2.23
C SER A 32 3.26 -8.98 -0.81
N ILE A 33 2.50 -7.89 -0.66
CA ILE A 33 1.96 -7.43 0.63
C ILE A 33 0.75 -8.30 1.02
N MET A 34 -0.17 -8.53 0.09
CA MET A 34 -1.37 -9.36 0.32
C MET A 34 -1.03 -10.82 0.68
N ASP A 35 -0.03 -11.39 -0.01
CA ASP A 35 0.48 -12.73 0.26
C ASP A 35 1.18 -12.82 1.61
N ALA A 36 1.98 -11.81 1.96
CA ALA A 36 2.64 -11.72 3.26
C ALA A 36 1.62 -11.59 4.39
N ALA A 37 0.55 -10.81 4.19
CA ALA A 37 -0.54 -10.68 5.14
C ALA A 37 -1.26 -12.02 5.39
N SER A 38 -1.53 -12.77 4.31
CA SER A 38 -2.19 -14.08 4.38
C SER A 38 -1.34 -15.13 5.11
N LYS A 39 -0.01 -15.00 5.06
CA LYS A 39 0.94 -15.91 5.73
C LYS A 39 1.33 -15.47 7.14
N THR A 40 0.94 -14.27 7.56
CA THR A 40 1.31 -13.76 8.88
C THR A 40 0.46 -14.44 9.95
N PRO A 41 1.03 -15.26 10.85
CA PRO A 41 0.28 -15.84 11.96
C PRO A 41 -0.21 -14.72 12.88
N ARG A 42 -1.48 -14.79 13.31
CA ARG A 42 -2.09 -13.86 14.27
C ARG A 42 -1.50 -14.10 15.67
N VAL A 43 -0.22 -13.80 15.87
CA VAL A 43 0.42 -13.93 17.18
C VAL A 43 0.20 -12.64 17.95
N SER A 44 -0.41 -12.76 19.13
CA SER A 44 -0.87 -11.69 20.02
C SER A 44 0.23 -10.97 20.80
N THR A 45 1.48 -11.06 20.40
CA THR A 45 2.60 -10.54 21.20
C THR A 45 3.61 -9.81 20.32
N LYS A 46 3.50 -8.48 20.19
CA LYS A 46 4.60 -7.60 19.76
C LYS A 46 4.28 -6.10 19.89
N PRO A 47 5.32 -5.24 19.92
CA PRO A 47 5.31 -3.93 20.55
C PRO A 47 4.26 -3.03 19.92
N THR A 48 3.57 -2.29 20.78
CA THR A 48 2.65 -1.23 20.37
C THR A 48 3.42 -0.22 19.53
N VAL A 49 3.31 -0.30 18.20
CA VAL A 49 3.59 0.86 17.34
C VAL A 49 2.80 2.01 17.94
N THR A 50 3.52 3.04 18.39
CA THR A 50 2.88 4.14 19.08
C THR A 50 1.96 4.86 18.10
N ASP A 51 0.85 5.39 18.62
CA ASP A 51 -0.25 5.96 17.81
C ASP A 51 0.14 7.21 16.99
N ASN A 52 1.44 7.52 16.88
CA ASN A 52 1.99 8.67 16.17
C ASN A 52 3.30 8.37 15.39
N GLU A 53 3.74 7.11 15.31
CA GLU A 53 4.99 6.79 14.61
C GLU A 53 4.79 6.91 13.09
N GLN A 54 5.57 7.78 12.43
CA GLN A 54 5.52 7.97 10.98
C GLN A 54 6.50 7.00 10.31
N ARG A 55 6.00 6.07 9.49
CA ARG A 55 6.81 5.03 8.84
C ARG A 55 6.57 4.99 7.35
N PHE A 56 7.64 4.79 6.58
CA PHE A 56 7.61 4.94 5.12
C PHE A 56 8.15 3.69 4.45
N PHE A 57 7.46 3.21 3.42
CA PHE A 57 7.83 1.99 2.72
C PHE A 57 7.75 2.17 1.21
N ARG A 58 8.61 1.47 0.45
CA ARG A 58 8.46 1.25 -0.98
C ARG A 58 8.55 -0.23 -1.33
N ILE A 59 7.73 -0.66 -2.27
CA ILE A 59 7.69 -2.03 -2.78
C ILE A 59 7.60 -1.98 -4.31
N PRO A 60 8.51 -2.66 -5.05
CA PRO A 60 8.34 -2.81 -6.48
C PRO A 60 7.20 -3.79 -6.79
N PHE A 61 6.47 -3.54 -7.87
CA PHE A 61 5.49 -4.48 -8.43
C PHE A 61 5.66 -4.62 -9.94
N ILE A 62 5.27 -5.79 -10.48
CA ILE A 62 5.30 -6.08 -11.91
C ILE A 62 3.85 -6.14 -12.38
N ARG A 63 3.53 -5.44 -13.47
CA ARG A 63 2.21 -5.55 -14.10
C ARG A 63 2.07 -6.93 -14.75
N PRO A 64 0.87 -7.53 -14.77
CA PRO A 64 0.65 -8.82 -15.42
C PRO A 64 1.18 -8.90 -16.86
N ASN A 65 1.08 -7.81 -17.64
CA ASN A 65 1.62 -7.72 -19.00
C ASN A 65 3.16 -7.71 -19.10
N GLY A 66 3.88 -7.50 -18.00
CA GLY A 66 5.34 -7.60 -17.90
C GLY A 66 5.83 -8.96 -17.40
N LEU A 67 4.92 -9.89 -17.06
CA LEU A 67 5.27 -11.24 -16.66
C LEU A 67 5.52 -12.10 -17.91
N VAL A 68 6.76 -12.14 -18.39
CA VAL A 68 7.18 -13.21 -19.30
C VAL A 68 7.28 -14.47 -18.45
N ASN A 69 6.34 -15.42 -18.62
CA ASN A 69 6.24 -16.72 -17.91
C ASN A 69 5.51 -16.75 -16.55
N GLY A 70 4.73 -15.71 -16.19
CA GLY A 70 3.81 -15.78 -15.05
C GLY A 70 4.46 -15.83 -13.66
N ASN A 71 5.79 -15.73 -13.56
CA ASN A 71 6.52 -15.76 -12.30
C ASN A 71 7.12 -14.39 -11.96
N ALA A 72 6.56 -13.71 -10.97
CA ALA A 72 6.96 -12.36 -10.57
C ALA A 72 8.37 -12.29 -9.95
N ASN A 73 8.91 -13.42 -9.48
CA ASN A 73 10.19 -13.43 -8.77
C ASN A 73 11.40 -13.38 -9.72
N ASP A 74 11.28 -13.94 -10.93
CA ASP A 74 12.36 -14.02 -11.92
C ASP A 74 12.56 -12.67 -12.65
N SER A 75 11.49 -11.89 -12.74
CA SER A 75 11.47 -10.57 -13.41
C SER A 75 11.94 -9.40 -12.53
N LEU A 76 12.26 -9.64 -11.25
CA LEU A 76 12.77 -8.60 -10.34
C LEU A 76 14.20 -8.16 -10.68
N GLY A 77 14.97 -8.99 -11.40
CA GLY A 77 16.37 -8.74 -11.77
C GLY A 77 16.59 -8.10 -13.14
N ASP A 78 15.57 -8.05 -14.00
CA ASP A 78 15.72 -7.57 -15.38
C ASP A 78 15.59 -6.02 -15.44
N PRO A 79 16.61 -5.28 -15.93
CA PRO A 79 16.55 -3.84 -16.14
C PRO A 79 15.63 -3.40 -17.29
N ASN A 80 15.29 -4.27 -18.24
CA ASN A 80 14.38 -3.97 -19.34
C ASN A 80 12.90 -4.14 -18.97
N ASN A 81 12.60 -4.76 -17.83
CA ASN A 81 11.23 -5.02 -17.43
C ASN A 81 10.65 -3.80 -16.69
N LYS A 82 9.58 -3.23 -17.27
CA LYS A 82 8.90 -2.02 -16.80
C LYS A 82 8.21 -2.27 -15.45
N ARG A 83 8.97 -2.21 -14.35
CA ARG A 83 8.44 -2.32 -12.98
C ARG A 83 7.80 -1.02 -12.52
N GLY A 84 6.69 -1.14 -11.79
CA GLY A 84 6.09 -0.05 -11.04
C GLY A 84 6.58 -0.03 -9.60
N TRP A 85 6.34 1.09 -8.91
CA TRP A 85 6.66 1.27 -7.51
C TRP A 85 5.42 1.64 -6.72
N TRP A 86 5.26 0.99 -5.58
CA TRP A 86 4.22 1.31 -4.61
C TRP A 86 4.88 1.89 -3.37
N TYR A 87 4.44 3.06 -2.95
CA TYR A 87 4.91 3.77 -1.78
C TYR A 87 3.78 3.92 -0.77
N ALA A 88 4.09 3.77 0.52
CA ALA A 88 3.13 4.01 1.59
C ALA A 88 3.77 4.73 2.76
N HIS A 89 3.05 5.74 3.23
CA HIS A 89 3.29 6.44 4.48
C HIS A 89 2.25 5.98 5.49
N PHE A 90 2.69 5.29 6.54
CA PHE A 90 1.89 4.90 7.68
C PHE A 90 2.00 5.96 8.78
N ASP A 91 0.85 6.38 9.28
CA ASP A 91 0.69 7.17 10.50
C ASP A 91 0.20 6.21 11.59
N GLY A 92 1.13 5.77 12.44
CA GLY A 92 0.93 4.66 13.37
C GLY A 92 0.66 3.36 12.61
N GLN A 93 -0.52 2.77 12.83
CA GLN A 93 -0.89 1.47 12.26
C GLN A 93 -1.52 1.54 10.86
N TYR A 94 -1.88 2.71 10.35
CA TYR A 94 -2.68 2.82 9.13
C TYR A 94 -2.08 3.77 8.11
N VAL A 95 -2.41 3.55 6.84
CA VAL A 95 -1.87 4.36 5.74
C VAL A 95 -2.48 5.75 5.77
N ALA A 96 -1.63 6.77 5.79
CA ALA A 96 -2.01 8.18 5.69
C ALA A 96 -1.84 8.74 4.26
N ARG A 97 -0.82 8.29 3.53
CA ARG A 97 -0.61 8.61 2.12
C ARG A 97 -0.13 7.37 1.37
N GLN A 98 -0.64 7.16 0.17
CA GLN A 98 -0.23 6.09 -0.74
C GLN A 98 0.09 6.68 -2.11
N MET A 99 1.15 6.19 -2.73
CA MET A 99 1.53 6.61 -4.08
C MET A 99 1.91 5.40 -4.92
N GLU A 100 1.42 5.37 -6.16
CA GLU A 100 1.76 4.35 -7.14
C GLU A 100 2.37 4.97 -8.37
N LEU A 101 3.61 4.60 -8.64
CA LEU A 101 4.32 5.00 -9.84
C LEU A 101 4.27 3.84 -10.82
N HIS A 102 3.61 4.08 -11.94
CA HIS A 102 3.50 3.14 -13.04
C HIS A 102 4.38 3.67 -14.20
N PRO A 103 5.10 2.80 -14.92
CA PRO A 103 6.02 3.23 -15.98
C PRO A 103 5.31 3.90 -17.17
N ASP A 104 4.05 3.53 -17.45
CA ASP A 104 3.28 4.00 -18.59
C ASP A 104 1.97 4.71 -18.18
N LYS A 105 1.83 5.10 -16.91
CA LYS A 105 0.64 5.84 -16.43
C LYS A 105 1.08 7.00 -15.54
N PRO A 106 0.26 8.07 -15.44
CA PRO A 106 0.50 9.10 -14.45
C PRO A 106 0.58 8.51 -13.04
N ALA A 107 1.36 9.17 -12.17
CA ALA A 107 1.44 8.82 -10.76
C ALA A 107 0.05 8.88 -10.12
N ILE A 108 -0.26 7.86 -9.33
CA ILE A 108 -1.49 7.81 -8.53
C ILE A 108 -1.11 8.28 -7.13
N LEU A 109 -1.78 9.31 -6.63
CA LEU A 109 -1.55 9.90 -5.31
C LEU A 109 -2.86 9.80 -4.53
N LEU A 110 -2.82 9.10 -3.40
CA LEU A 110 -3.98 8.81 -2.57
C LEU A 110 -3.73 9.31 -1.14
N ILE A 111 -4.72 9.98 -0.55
CA ILE A 111 -4.65 10.55 0.79
C ILE A 111 -5.79 9.97 1.62
N ALA A 112 -5.50 9.58 2.87
CA ALA A 112 -6.52 9.10 3.80
C ALA A 112 -7.66 10.12 3.92
N GLY A 113 -8.86 9.69 4.30
CA GLY A 113 -10.06 10.54 4.41
C GLY A 113 -10.67 10.99 3.08
N MET A 114 -9.92 11.00 1.97
CA MET A 114 -10.43 11.32 0.64
C MET A 114 -10.50 10.06 -0.23
N ASP A 115 -9.42 9.28 -0.23
CA ASP A 115 -9.21 8.18 -1.16
C ASP A 115 -9.26 6.81 -0.46
N ASP A 116 -9.86 6.72 0.74
CA ASP A 116 -9.83 5.53 1.59
C ASP A 116 -10.30 4.25 0.88
N MET A 117 -11.26 4.37 -0.03
CA MET A 117 -11.76 3.23 -0.82
C MET A 117 -10.71 2.65 -1.79
N GLN A 118 -9.71 3.44 -2.17
CA GLN A 118 -8.67 3.07 -3.13
C GLN A 118 -7.34 2.74 -2.45
N MET A 119 -7.21 3.05 -1.16
CA MET A 119 -5.99 2.83 -0.38
C MET A 119 -5.92 1.43 0.25
N CYS A 120 -4.72 1.07 0.70
CA CYS A 120 -4.48 -0.13 1.49
C CYS A 120 -5.29 -0.10 2.80
N GLU A 121 -6.08 -1.14 3.02
CA GLU A 121 -6.94 -1.30 4.19
C GLU A 121 -6.33 -2.13 5.32
N LEU A 122 -5.14 -2.67 5.10
CA LEU A 122 -4.42 -3.51 6.06
C LEU A 122 -3.63 -2.62 7.02
N SER A 123 -3.59 -3.00 8.30
CA SER A 123 -2.71 -2.33 9.24
C SER A 123 -1.24 -2.65 8.94
N LEU A 124 -0.32 -1.84 9.47
CA LEU A 124 1.13 -2.04 9.27
C LEU A 124 1.56 -3.45 9.70
N ASP A 125 1.05 -3.94 10.82
CA ASP A 125 1.37 -5.28 11.32
C ASP A 125 0.84 -6.40 10.40
N GLU A 126 -0.36 -6.20 9.87
CA GLU A 126 -1.01 -7.12 8.93
C GLU A 126 -0.28 -7.13 7.59
N THR A 127 0.27 -6.01 7.12
CA THR A 127 0.98 -5.94 5.83
C THR A 127 2.28 -6.75 5.81
N GLY A 128 2.89 -6.96 6.99
CA GLY A 128 4.21 -7.59 7.12
C GLY A 128 5.37 -6.79 6.53
N LEU A 129 5.15 -5.53 6.14
CA LEU A 129 6.18 -4.67 5.55
C LEU A 129 7.40 -4.49 6.45
N THR A 130 7.17 -4.43 7.76
CA THR A 130 8.21 -4.30 8.79
C THR A 130 9.18 -5.49 8.83
N ARG A 131 8.79 -6.64 8.27
CA ARG A 131 9.62 -7.86 8.18
C ARG A 131 10.31 -8.00 6.82
N LYS A 132 9.94 -7.18 5.83
CA LYS A 132 10.49 -7.26 4.47
C LYS A 132 11.74 -6.39 4.36
N ARG A 133 12.90 -7.04 4.26
CA ARG A 133 14.19 -6.35 4.12
C ARG A 133 14.17 -5.40 2.91
N GLY A 134 14.60 -4.15 3.12
CA GLY A 134 14.68 -3.12 2.08
C GLY A 134 13.35 -2.49 1.68
N ALA A 135 12.24 -2.84 2.37
CA ALA A 135 10.95 -2.19 2.13
C ALA A 135 10.86 -0.81 2.81
N GLU A 136 11.37 -0.69 4.03
CA GLU A 136 11.34 0.57 4.77
C GLU A 136 12.35 1.56 4.19
N ILE A 137 11.89 2.80 3.98
CA ILE A 137 12.65 3.91 3.41
C ILE A 137 12.60 5.10 4.36
N LEU A 138 13.46 6.09 4.12
CA LEU A 138 13.47 7.31 4.93
C LEU A 138 12.35 8.27 4.51
N GLU A 139 11.87 9.09 5.45
CA GLU A 139 10.85 10.12 5.19
C GLU A 139 11.23 11.01 4.00
N HIS A 140 12.48 11.46 3.93
CA HIS A 140 12.94 12.34 2.86
C HIS A 140 12.99 11.65 1.49
N GLU A 141 13.14 10.32 1.44
CA GLU A 141 13.03 9.58 0.18
C GLU A 141 11.58 9.56 -0.30
N PHE A 142 10.63 9.30 0.61
CA PHE A 142 9.20 9.35 0.30
C PHE A 142 8.78 10.77 -0.12
N ALA A 143 9.12 11.78 0.68
CA ALA A 143 8.75 13.17 0.44
C ALA A 143 9.27 13.68 -0.91
N ARG A 144 10.52 13.33 -1.26
CA ARG A 144 11.10 13.69 -2.55
C ARG A 144 10.29 13.15 -3.74
N GLU A 145 9.88 11.89 -3.68
CA GLU A 145 9.05 11.30 -4.75
C GLU A 145 7.64 11.88 -4.74
N TRP A 146 7.05 12.03 -3.55
CA TRP A 146 5.72 12.60 -3.36
C TRP A 146 5.61 14.01 -3.95
N ASP A 147 6.55 14.89 -3.60
CA ASP A 147 6.56 16.28 -4.07
C ASP A 147 6.86 16.35 -5.57
N ARG A 148 7.78 15.52 -6.08
CA ARG A 148 8.08 15.44 -7.52
C ARG A 148 6.85 15.13 -8.36
N HIS A 149 5.95 14.32 -7.84
CA HIS A 149 4.73 13.92 -8.53
C HIS A 149 3.52 14.82 -8.22
N GLY A 150 3.70 15.91 -7.48
CA GLY A 150 2.65 16.88 -7.18
C GLY A 150 1.77 16.52 -5.97
N GLY A 151 2.31 15.70 -5.05
CA GLY A 151 1.64 15.33 -3.82
C GLY A 151 1.42 16.50 -2.87
N LYS A 152 0.26 16.51 -2.19
CA LYS A 152 -0.08 17.55 -1.20
C LYS A 152 0.66 17.32 0.12
N PRO A 153 1.02 18.37 0.88
CA PRO A 153 1.60 18.22 2.20
C PRO A 153 0.73 17.34 3.10
N TYR A 154 1.39 16.54 3.94
CA TYR A 154 0.66 15.72 4.89
C TYR A 154 0.04 16.58 5.98
N THR A 155 -1.23 16.34 6.24
CA THR A 155 -1.96 16.92 7.37
C THR A 155 -2.44 15.75 8.22
N ARG A 156 -2.12 15.76 9.52
CA ARG A 156 -2.56 14.68 10.41
C ARG A 156 -4.08 14.62 10.41
N ASN A 157 -4.61 13.41 10.54
CA ASN A 157 -6.06 13.21 10.54
C ASN A 157 -6.74 13.98 11.69
N ALA A 158 -6.09 14.11 12.85
CA ALA A 158 -6.59 14.90 13.97
C ALA A 158 -6.72 16.41 13.64
N ASP A 159 -5.87 16.93 12.76
CA ASP A 159 -5.85 18.35 12.38
C ASP A 159 -6.83 18.67 11.24
N ARG A 160 -7.38 17.66 10.56
CA ARG A 160 -8.33 17.83 9.44
C ARG A 160 -9.78 18.02 9.88
N ILE A 161 -10.08 17.85 11.17
CA ILE A 161 -11.44 17.95 11.75
C ILE A 161 -11.70 19.37 12.31
N LYS A 162 -10.78 20.32 12.11
CA LYS A 162 -11.01 21.73 12.46
C LYS A 162 -11.68 22.52 11.35
#